data_AF-A0A0Q8EB05-F1
#
_entry.id   AF-A0A0Q8EB05-F1
#
_cell.length_a   1.000
_cell.length_b   1.000
_cell.length_c   1.000
_cell.angle_alpha   90.00
_cell.angle_beta   90.00
_cell.angle_gamma   90.00
#
_symmetry.space_group_name_H-M   'P 1'
#
loop_
_entity.id
_entity.type
_entity.pdbx_description
1 polymer ?
#
loop_
_entity_poly.entity_id
_entity_poly.type
_entity_poly.pdbx_seq_one_letter_code
_entity_poly.pdbx_strand_id
1 'polypeptide(L)'
;MTTVPRSATALPRAGESSRSGIAPLKGDHAALLQVVLFWAGAIMLPLGLVVIVLGWYGAANTPYEYDQLSYLVSGGLLGLGLTFVGGFLYFGAWLARIAADGRESTKRLADTLLLLAEVTASTANAVGGERGADLGAIPVVAGNGTTMHRRDCSLVAHRDDLTPVGETNAHLVECRVCRPGSRG
;
A
#
# COMPACT_ATOMS: atom_id res chain seq x y z
N MET A 1 20.25 50.20 13.47
CA MET A 1 20.03 49.91 12.04
C MET A 1 21.11 48.91 11.64
N THR A 2 20.78 47.62 11.66
CA THR A 2 21.73 46.53 11.43
C THR A 2 20.97 45.44 10.69
N THR A 3 21.36 45.20 9.46
CA THR A 3 20.71 44.30 8.50
C THR A 3 21.17 42.85 8.71
N VAL A 4 20.24 41.94 8.94
CA VAL A 4 20.47 40.48 8.94
C VAL A 4 20.41 39.99 7.48
N PRO A 5 21.39 39.22 6.96
CA PRO A 5 21.26 38.60 5.64
C PRO A 5 20.27 37.42 5.73
N ARG A 6 19.24 37.44 4.88
CA ARG A 6 18.35 36.29 4.64
C ARG A 6 19.09 35.26 3.79
N SER A 7 19.52 34.17 4.39
CA SER A 7 19.92 32.96 3.67
C SER A 7 18.70 32.35 3.01
N ALA A 8 18.60 32.47 1.68
CA ALA A 8 17.61 31.74 0.90
C ALA A 8 18.05 30.28 0.81
N THR A 9 17.51 29.43 1.68
CA THR A 9 17.64 27.97 1.56
C THR A 9 16.79 27.52 0.38
N ALA A 10 17.41 27.44 -0.81
CA ALA A 10 16.80 26.85 -1.98
C ALA A 10 16.53 25.36 -1.71
N LEU A 11 15.25 24.97 -1.77
CA LEU A 11 14.82 23.58 -1.67
C LEU A 11 15.42 22.74 -2.82
N PRO A 12 15.92 21.52 -2.57
CA PRO A 12 16.25 20.60 -3.64
C PRO A 12 14.95 20.19 -4.37
N ARG A 13 14.91 20.53 -5.66
CA ARG A 13 13.85 20.15 -6.60
C ARG A 13 13.84 18.62 -6.70
N ALA A 14 12.67 18.02 -6.49
CA ALA A 14 12.44 16.58 -6.60
C ALA A 14 13.06 16.05 -7.90
N GLY A 15 13.88 15.01 -7.76
CA GLY A 15 14.53 14.31 -8.84
C GLY A 15 13.50 13.84 -9.86
N GLU A 16 13.47 14.55 -10.97
CA GLU A 16 12.87 14.16 -12.23
C GLU A 16 13.68 12.99 -12.80
N SER A 17 13.55 11.81 -12.20
CA SER A 17 13.86 10.56 -12.90
C SER A 17 12.55 9.98 -13.39
N SER A 18 11.92 10.70 -14.31
CA SER A 18 11.06 10.09 -15.33
C SER A 18 11.94 9.22 -16.22
N ARG A 19 12.43 8.11 -15.64
CA ARG A 19 12.93 7.01 -16.45
C ARG A 19 11.68 6.32 -16.97
N SER A 20 11.17 6.87 -18.05
CA SER A 20 10.33 6.16 -19.01
C SER A 20 11.13 4.95 -19.47
N GLY A 21 11.09 3.89 -18.66
CA GLY A 21 11.49 2.55 -19.02
C GLY A 21 10.43 2.02 -19.95
N ILE A 22 10.49 2.48 -21.20
CA ILE A 22 9.69 1.95 -22.30
C ILE A 22 10.18 0.52 -22.52
N ALA A 23 9.51 -0.42 -21.85
CA ALA A 23 9.48 -1.82 -22.24
C ALA A 23 8.02 -2.27 -22.45
N PRO A 24 7.31 -1.79 -23.49
CA PRO A 24 6.23 -2.54 -24.08
C PRO A 24 6.89 -3.56 -25.02
N LEU A 25 6.46 -4.82 -25.09
CA LEU A 25 5.48 -5.22 -26.09
C LEU A 25 4.80 -6.55 -25.72
N LYS A 26 5.04 -7.12 -24.53
CA LYS A 26 4.39 -8.38 -24.13
C LYS A 26 3.09 -8.21 -23.34
N GLY A 27 2.80 -6.99 -22.87
CA GLY A 27 1.56 -6.66 -22.16
C GLY A 27 0.40 -6.27 -23.06
N ASP A 28 0.69 -5.74 -24.25
CA ASP A 28 -0.33 -5.15 -25.12
C ASP A 28 -1.26 -6.22 -25.72
N HIS A 29 -0.69 -7.31 -26.23
CA HIS A 29 -1.48 -8.43 -26.76
C HIS A 29 -2.31 -9.14 -25.69
N ALA A 30 -1.81 -9.26 -24.45
CA ALA A 30 -2.56 -9.88 -23.36
C ALA A 30 -3.74 -9.01 -22.92
N ALA A 31 -3.53 -7.68 -22.82
CA ALA A 31 -4.58 -6.73 -22.51
C ALA A 31 -5.64 -6.68 -23.64
N LEU A 32 -5.21 -6.64 -24.89
CA LEU A 32 -6.10 -6.70 -26.06
C LEU A 32 -6.89 -8.00 -26.10
N LEU A 33 -6.23 -9.16 -25.92
CA LEU A 33 -6.90 -10.45 -25.85
C LEU A 33 -7.91 -10.49 -24.72
N GLN A 34 -7.61 -9.93 -23.55
CA GLN A 34 -8.54 -9.88 -22.43
C GLN A 34 -9.77 -9.02 -22.72
N VAL A 35 -9.60 -7.86 -23.35
CA VAL A 35 -10.71 -6.99 -23.79
C VAL A 35 -11.54 -7.69 -24.85
N VAL A 36 -10.90 -8.31 -25.84
CA VAL A 36 -11.57 -9.06 -26.90
C VAL A 36 -12.32 -10.26 -26.34
N LEU A 37 -11.73 -11.03 -25.42
CA LEU A 37 -12.36 -12.20 -24.81
C LEU A 37 -13.57 -11.81 -23.95
N PHE A 38 -13.48 -10.69 -23.23
CA PHE A 38 -14.59 -10.14 -22.46
C PHE A 38 -15.77 -9.75 -23.35
N TRP A 39 -15.49 -8.97 -24.41
CA TRP A 39 -16.52 -8.56 -25.38
C TRP A 39 -17.07 -9.73 -26.19
N ALA A 40 -16.21 -10.67 -26.60
CA ALA A 40 -16.62 -11.87 -27.31
C ALA A 40 -17.55 -12.71 -26.43
N GLY A 41 -17.19 -12.98 -25.17
CA GLY A 41 -18.07 -13.69 -24.24
C GLY A 41 -19.39 -12.95 -23.98
N ALA A 42 -19.33 -11.64 -23.78
CA ALA A 42 -20.49 -10.80 -23.50
C ALA A 42 -21.50 -10.73 -24.67
N ILE A 43 -21.03 -10.81 -25.92
CA ILE A 43 -21.90 -10.83 -27.11
C ILE A 43 -22.36 -12.26 -27.44
N MET A 44 -21.48 -13.25 -27.32
CA MET A 44 -21.74 -14.64 -27.74
C MET A 44 -22.78 -15.33 -26.85
N LEU A 45 -22.85 -14.96 -25.57
CA LEU A 45 -23.86 -15.46 -24.63
C LEU A 45 -25.30 -15.04 -25.02
N PRO A 46 -25.64 -13.75 -25.19
CA PRO A 46 -26.96 -13.35 -25.67
C PRO A 46 -27.21 -13.79 -27.11
N LEU A 47 -26.17 -13.85 -27.97
CA LEU A 47 -26.31 -14.40 -29.33
C LEU A 47 -26.80 -15.84 -29.30
N GLY A 48 -26.26 -16.70 -28.42
CA GLY A 48 -26.71 -18.09 -28.29
C GLY A 48 -28.17 -18.20 -27.88
N LEU A 49 -28.64 -17.34 -26.96
CA LEU A 49 -30.05 -17.27 -26.59
C LEU A 49 -30.94 -16.89 -27.78
N VAL A 50 -30.51 -15.93 -28.61
CA VAL A 50 -31.22 -15.55 -29.83
C VAL A 50 -31.31 -16.72 -30.81
N VAL A 51 -30.24 -17.51 -30.97
CA VAL A 51 -30.28 -18.72 -31.80
C VAL A 51 -31.26 -19.76 -31.27
N ILE A 52 -31.35 -19.95 -29.95
CA ILE A 52 -32.35 -20.85 -29.34
C ILE A 52 -33.77 -20.38 -29.67
N VAL A 53 -34.05 -19.06 -29.54
CA VAL A 53 -35.36 -18.49 -29.85
C VAL A 53 -35.70 -18.63 -31.35
N LEU A 54 -34.72 -18.40 -32.23
CA LEU A 54 -34.89 -18.61 -33.69
C LEU A 54 -35.13 -20.08 -34.03
N GLY A 55 -34.44 -21.01 -33.36
CA GLY A 55 -34.66 -22.44 -33.50
C GLY A 55 -36.07 -22.86 -33.05
N TRP A 56 -36.53 -22.31 -31.93
CA TRP A 56 -37.90 -22.50 -31.46
C TRP A 56 -38.95 -21.94 -32.42
N TYR A 57 -38.71 -20.75 -32.96
CA TYR A 57 -39.59 -20.14 -33.96
C TYR A 57 -39.65 -20.95 -35.26
N GLY A 58 -38.50 -21.45 -35.72
CA GLY A 58 -38.42 -22.37 -36.87
C GLY A 58 -39.23 -23.65 -36.65
N ALA A 59 -39.08 -24.27 -35.49
CA ALA A 59 -39.85 -25.45 -35.12
C ALA A 59 -41.37 -25.18 -35.02
N ALA A 60 -41.76 -24.03 -34.44
CA ALA A 60 -43.17 -23.66 -34.27
C ALA A 60 -43.88 -23.29 -35.58
N ASN A 61 -43.15 -22.85 -36.62
CA ASN A 61 -43.73 -22.43 -37.90
C ASN A 61 -43.83 -23.58 -38.94
N THR A 62 -43.24 -24.75 -38.67
CA THR A 62 -43.27 -25.90 -39.60
C THR A 62 -44.39 -26.90 -39.24
N PRO A 63 -45.29 -27.26 -40.18
CA PRO A 63 -46.40 -28.18 -39.94
C PRO A 63 -46.04 -29.68 -40.00
N TYR A 64 -44.87 -30.05 -40.53
CA TYR A 64 -44.41 -31.44 -40.59
C TYR A 64 -43.45 -31.77 -39.44
N GLU A 65 -43.76 -32.82 -38.67
CA GLU A 65 -43.02 -33.23 -37.46
C GLU A 65 -41.53 -33.58 -37.73
N TYR A 66 -41.22 -34.07 -38.94
CA TYR A 66 -39.86 -34.44 -39.35
C TYR A 66 -38.92 -33.23 -39.47
N ASP A 67 -39.41 -32.08 -39.95
CA ASP A 67 -38.60 -30.87 -40.06
C ASP A 67 -38.38 -30.23 -38.69
N GLN A 68 -39.34 -30.42 -37.78
CA GLN A 68 -39.33 -29.86 -36.44
C GLN A 68 -38.16 -30.37 -35.58
N LEU A 69 -37.87 -31.68 -35.65
CA LEU A 69 -36.70 -32.27 -34.97
C LEU A 69 -35.38 -31.69 -35.49
N SER A 70 -35.27 -31.44 -36.79
CA SER A 70 -34.07 -30.87 -37.40
C SER A 70 -33.83 -29.43 -36.93
N TYR A 71 -34.88 -28.61 -36.82
CA TYR A 71 -34.80 -27.26 -36.26
C TYR A 71 -34.46 -27.23 -34.77
N LEU A 72 -35.02 -28.18 -33.98
CA LEU A 72 -34.69 -28.31 -32.56
C LEU A 72 -33.24 -28.74 -32.34
N VAL A 73 -32.72 -29.68 -33.12
CA VAL A 73 -31.32 -30.10 -33.03
C VAL A 73 -30.39 -28.99 -33.50
N SER A 74 -30.65 -28.39 -34.66
CA SER A 74 -29.79 -27.35 -35.22
C SER A 74 -29.84 -26.02 -34.46
N GLY A 75 -30.99 -25.62 -33.91
CA GLY A 75 -31.15 -24.38 -33.17
C GLY A 75 -30.91 -24.54 -31.67
N GLY A 76 -31.37 -25.65 -31.08
CA GLY A 76 -31.22 -25.94 -29.66
C GLY A 76 -29.82 -26.37 -29.29
N LEU A 77 -29.24 -27.38 -29.97
CA LEU A 77 -27.92 -27.90 -29.63
C LEU A 77 -26.81 -26.89 -29.93
N LEU A 78 -26.88 -26.23 -31.10
CA LEU A 78 -25.98 -25.15 -31.48
C LEU A 78 -26.14 -23.95 -30.53
N GLY A 79 -27.38 -23.51 -30.29
CA GLY A 79 -27.67 -22.37 -29.41
C GLY A 79 -27.15 -22.60 -27.99
N LEU A 80 -27.42 -23.78 -27.41
CA LEU A 80 -26.90 -24.19 -26.10
C LEU A 80 -25.38 -24.19 -26.09
N GLY A 81 -24.74 -24.81 -27.09
CA GLY A 81 -23.28 -24.81 -27.22
C GLY A 81 -22.70 -23.40 -27.26
N LEU A 82 -23.33 -22.49 -28.00
CA LEU A 82 -22.90 -21.10 -28.12
C LEU A 82 -23.05 -20.34 -26.79
N THR A 83 -24.17 -20.50 -26.08
CA THR A 83 -24.35 -19.94 -24.72
C THR A 83 -23.33 -20.48 -23.72
N PHE A 84 -23.06 -21.79 -23.73
CA PHE A 84 -22.09 -22.40 -22.81
C PHE A 84 -20.67 -21.90 -23.09
N VAL A 85 -20.25 -21.91 -24.35
CA VAL A 85 -18.93 -21.40 -24.76
C VAL A 85 -18.82 -19.90 -24.45
N GLY A 86 -19.83 -19.09 -24.79
CA GLY A 86 -19.88 -17.67 -24.46
C GLY A 86 -19.80 -17.41 -22.96
N GLY A 87 -20.52 -18.18 -22.15
CA GLY A 87 -20.48 -18.11 -20.69
C GLY A 87 -19.12 -18.48 -20.10
N PHE A 88 -18.51 -19.58 -20.57
CA PHE A 88 -17.16 -19.99 -20.14
C PHE A 88 -16.10 -18.96 -20.54
N LEU A 89 -16.18 -18.39 -21.74
CA LEU A 89 -15.26 -17.34 -22.20
C LEU A 89 -15.41 -16.06 -21.37
N TYR A 90 -16.65 -15.63 -21.13
CA TYR A 90 -16.93 -14.46 -20.29
C TYR A 90 -16.43 -14.66 -18.86
N PHE A 91 -16.71 -15.84 -18.27
CA PHE A 91 -16.27 -16.19 -16.93
C PHE A 91 -14.74 -16.28 -16.85
N GLY A 92 -14.09 -16.90 -17.84
CA GLY A 92 -12.62 -16.96 -17.94
C GLY A 92 -11.99 -15.58 -18.06
N ALA A 93 -12.56 -14.69 -18.88
CA ALA A 93 -12.11 -13.30 -19.02
C ALA A 93 -12.28 -12.51 -17.71
N TRP A 94 -13.38 -12.73 -16.99
CA TRP A 94 -13.62 -12.13 -15.68
C TRP A 94 -12.64 -12.62 -14.62
N LEU A 95 -12.36 -13.93 -14.56
CA LEU A 95 -11.34 -14.49 -13.67
C LEU A 95 -9.95 -13.94 -13.96
N ALA A 96 -9.58 -13.83 -15.25
CA ALA A 96 -8.31 -13.23 -15.66
C ALA A 96 -8.22 -11.76 -15.18
N ARG A 97 -9.33 -11.02 -15.23
CA ARG A 97 -9.41 -9.65 -14.72
C ARG A 97 -9.18 -9.57 -13.22
N ILE A 98 -9.88 -10.39 -12.43
CA ILE A 98 -9.71 -10.43 -10.98
C ILE A 98 -8.27 -10.82 -10.60
N ALA A 99 -7.68 -11.79 -11.30
CA ALA A 99 -6.30 -12.19 -11.06
C ALA A 99 -5.29 -11.07 -11.38
N ALA A 100 -5.55 -10.26 -12.42
CA ALA A 100 -4.74 -9.10 -12.74
C ALA A 100 -4.86 -8.00 -11.67
N ASP A 101 -6.09 -7.68 -11.25
CA ASP A 101 -6.38 -6.67 -10.21
C ASP A 101 -5.74 -7.06 -8.86
N GLY A 102 -5.73 -8.36 -8.53
CA GLY A 102 -5.08 -8.89 -7.33
C GLY A 102 -3.56 -8.65 -7.32
N ARG A 103 -2.88 -8.85 -8.45
CA ARG A 103 -1.42 -8.62 -8.56
C ARG A 103 -1.06 -7.15 -8.36
N GLU A 104 -1.88 -6.24 -8.87
CA GLU A 104 -1.66 -4.81 -8.67
C GLU A 104 -1.87 -4.40 -7.20
N SER A 105 -2.91 -4.94 -6.57
CA SER A 105 -3.16 -4.73 -5.14
C SER A 105 -2.00 -5.21 -4.26
N THR A 106 -1.44 -6.40 -4.54
CA THR A 106 -0.26 -6.92 -3.83
C THR A 106 0.97 -6.03 -4.01
N LYS A 107 1.20 -5.49 -5.23
CA LYS A 107 2.33 -4.57 -5.46
C LYS A 107 2.19 -3.30 -4.65
N ARG A 108 0.99 -2.70 -4.62
CA ARG A 108 0.72 -1.50 -3.81
C ARG A 108 0.98 -1.76 -2.33
N LEU A 109 0.55 -2.92 -1.82
CA LEU A 109 0.84 -3.32 -0.43
C LEU A 109 2.35 -3.46 -0.18
N ALA A 110 3.09 -4.12 -1.06
CA ALA A 110 4.55 -4.25 -0.96
C ALA A 110 5.25 -2.88 -0.98
N ASP A 111 4.85 -1.97 -1.86
CA ASP A 111 5.39 -0.62 -1.96
C ASP A 111 5.10 0.19 -0.68
N THR A 112 3.88 0.09 -0.13
CA THR A 112 3.55 0.77 1.14
C THR A 112 4.37 0.24 2.30
N LEU A 113 4.62 -1.07 2.36
CA LEU A 113 5.46 -1.68 3.41
C LEU A 113 6.93 -1.23 3.28
N LEU A 114 7.46 -1.13 2.06
CA LEU A 114 8.80 -0.61 1.83
C LEU A 114 8.92 0.87 2.20
N LEU A 115 7.91 1.69 1.87
CA LEU A 115 7.88 3.11 2.25
C LEU A 115 7.84 3.25 3.77
N LEU A 116 7.01 2.47 4.46
CA LEU A 116 6.97 2.46 5.92
C LEU A 116 8.29 2.01 6.55
N ALA A 117 8.95 1.00 5.98
CA ALA A 117 10.27 0.56 6.42
C ALA A 117 11.32 1.66 6.25
N GLU A 118 11.32 2.37 5.11
CA GLU A 118 12.23 3.49 4.83
C GLU A 118 11.97 4.68 5.77
N VAL A 119 10.70 5.04 6.02
CA VAL A 119 10.34 6.09 6.99
C VAL A 119 10.76 5.69 8.40
N THR A 120 10.60 4.41 8.77
CA THR A 120 11.05 3.91 10.08
C THR A 120 12.57 3.91 10.20
N ALA A 121 13.30 3.55 9.13
CA ALA A 121 14.76 3.57 9.11
C ALA A 121 15.32 5.01 9.11
N SER A 122 14.72 5.92 8.34
CA SER A 122 15.11 7.34 8.31
C SER A 122 14.79 8.06 9.61
N THR A 123 13.66 7.78 10.25
CA THR A 123 13.37 8.26 11.61
C THR A 123 14.33 7.65 12.64
N ALA A 124 14.64 6.35 12.56
CA ALA A 124 15.65 5.72 13.42
C ALA A 124 17.05 6.33 13.22
N ASN A 125 17.44 6.66 11.99
CA ASN A 125 18.70 7.34 11.69
C ASN A 125 18.70 8.82 12.14
N ALA A 126 17.57 9.52 12.05
CA ALA A 126 17.44 10.89 12.55
C ALA A 126 17.51 10.93 14.08
N VAL A 127 16.84 9.99 14.76
CA VAL A 127 16.89 9.81 16.22
C VAL A 127 18.24 9.24 16.67
N GLY A 128 18.91 8.45 15.83
CA GLY A 128 20.26 7.94 16.08
C GLY A 128 21.37 8.96 15.82
N GLY A 129 21.14 9.89 14.89
CA GLY A 129 22.09 10.95 14.50
C GLY A 129 22.13 12.12 15.48
N GLU A 130 21.03 12.40 16.17
CA GLU A 130 20.98 13.29 17.32
C GLU A 130 20.83 12.44 18.58
N ARG A 131 21.97 11.94 19.12
CA ARG A 131 22.11 11.26 20.43
C ARG A 131 20.79 10.70 20.96
N GLY A 132 20.58 9.38 20.81
CA GLY A 132 19.47 8.70 21.49
C GLY A 132 19.28 9.33 22.86
N ALA A 133 18.15 10.00 23.05
CA ALA A 133 17.92 10.82 24.23
C ALA A 133 18.04 9.88 25.42
N ASP A 134 19.21 9.89 26.04
CA ASP A 134 19.50 9.12 27.22
C ASP A 134 18.52 9.66 28.26
N LEU A 135 17.38 8.99 28.40
CA LEU A 135 16.36 9.34 29.39
C LEU A 135 16.96 9.25 30.82
N GLY A 136 18.14 8.64 30.97
CA GLY A 136 19.00 8.68 32.15
C GLY A 136 19.82 9.97 32.31
N ALA A 137 20.10 10.70 31.23
CA ALA A 137 20.77 12.01 31.24
C ALA A 137 19.83 13.19 31.54
N ILE A 138 18.51 12.95 31.67
CA ILE A 138 17.58 13.98 32.14
C ILE A 138 17.97 14.37 33.57
N PRO A 139 18.31 15.63 33.82
CA PRO A 139 18.73 16.03 35.14
C PRO A 139 17.52 16.23 36.06
N VAL A 140 17.66 15.69 37.27
CA VAL A 140 16.62 15.65 38.30
C VAL A 140 17.19 16.13 39.63
N VAL A 141 16.35 16.73 40.46
CA VAL A 141 16.68 17.11 41.84
C VAL A 141 15.97 16.13 42.79
N ALA A 142 16.68 15.66 43.80
CA ALA A 142 16.08 14.87 44.87
C ALA A 142 15.53 15.82 45.95
N GLY A 143 14.21 15.91 46.05
CA GLY A 143 13.49 16.73 47.02
C GLY A 143 13.84 18.22 46.92
N ASN A 144 14.09 18.85 48.07
CA ASN A 144 14.57 20.23 48.20
C ASN A 144 16.11 20.33 48.22
N GLY A 145 16.80 19.29 47.75
CA GLY A 145 18.26 19.23 47.75
C GLY A 145 18.90 20.32 46.89
N THR A 146 20.11 20.72 47.25
CA THR A 146 20.90 21.73 46.52
C THR A 146 21.77 21.13 45.41
N THR A 147 21.53 19.86 45.05
CA THR A 147 22.36 19.11 44.08
C THR A 147 21.55 18.52 42.95
N MET A 148 22.10 18.61 41.73
CA MET A 148 21.53 18.08 40.49
C MET A 148 22.07 16.68 40.20
N HIS A 149 21.18 15.73 39.94
CA HIS A 149 21.49 14.32 39.70
C HIS A 149 21.09 13.88 38.29
N ARG A 150 21.77 12.88 37.72
CA ARG A 150 21.22 12.12 36.58
C ARG A 150 20.15 11.16 37.11
N ARG A 151 19.14 10.86 36.29
CA ARG A 151 17.99 10.03 36.67
C ARG A 151 18.37 8.60 37.05
N ASP A 152 19.51 8.10 36.55
CA ASP A 152 20.05 6.77 36.80
C ASP A 152 21.09 6.72 37.95
N CYS A 153 21.26 7.79 38.72
CA CYS A 153 22.31 7.89 39.73
C CYS A 153 21.96 7.04 40.98
N SER A 154 22.85 6.12 41.37
CA SER A 154 22.60 5.14 42.46
C SER A 154 22.27 5.76 43.82
N LEU A 155 22.73 6.99 44.08
CA LEU A 155 22.43 7.75 45.29
C LEU A 155 20.97 8.19 45.42
N VAL A 156 20.25 8.32 44.30
CA VAL A 156 18.83 8.72 44.27
C VAL A 156 17.92 7.58 43.84
N ALA A 157 18.47 6.39 43.54
CA ALA A 157 17.72 5.21 43.13
C ALA A 157 16.75 4.67 44.19
N HIS A 158 16.92 5.06 45.46
CA HIS A 158 16.07 4.64 46.59
C HIS A 158 15.17 5.76 47.12
N ARG A 159 15.04 6.86 46.37
CA ARG A 159 14.23 8.04 46.70
C ARG A 159 13.15 8.25 45.65
N ASP A 160 11.92 8.52 46.10
CA ASP A 160 10.78 8.75 45.22
C ASP A 160 10.45 10.24 45.02
N ASP A 161 11.16 11.14 45.71
CA ASP A 161 10.96 12.59 45.71
C ASP A 161 11.71 13.31 44.56
N LEU A 162 11.73 12.72 43.37
CA LEU A 162 12.47 13.26 42.22
C LEU A 162 11.64 14.30 41.45
N THR A 163 12.20 15.51 41.28
CA THR A 163 11.59 16.58 40.47
C THR A 163 12.50 16.97 39.31
N PRO A 164 11.95 17.26 38.11
CA PRO A 164 12.76 17.68 36.98
C PRO A 164 13.38 19.06 37.23
N VAL A 165 14.64 19.25 36.81
CA VAL A 165 15.31 20.55 36.94
C VAL A 165 14.63 21.57 36.02
N GLY A 166 14.04 22.60 36.63
CA GLY A 166 13.54 23.78 35.94
C GLY A 166 14.51 24.96 36.03
N GLU A 167 14.15 26.09 35.40
CA GLU A 167 14.96 27.31 35.30
C GLU A 167 15.38 27.88 36.67
N THR A 168 14.54 27.72 37.69
CA THR A 168 14.81 28.14 39.07
C THR A 168 15.93 27.34 39.75
N ASN A 169 16.16 26.10 39.34
CA ASN A 169 17.12 25.18 39.96
C ASN A 169 18.32 24.82 39.06
N ALA A 170 18.51 25.58 37.97
CA ALA A 170 19.60 25.36 37.02
C ALA A 170 20.99 25.77 37.55
N HIS A 171 21.04 26.48 38.68
CA HIS A 171 22.26 26.96 39.32
C HIS A 171 22.80 26.02 40.42
N LEU A 172 22.16 24.86 40.63
CA LEU A 172 22.55 23.89 41.65
C LEU A 172 23.80 23.12 41.23
N VAL A 173 24.57 22.67 42.22
CA VAL A 173 25.83 21.96 42.00
C VAL A 173 25.54 20.55 41.49
N GLU A 174 26.20 20.13 40.42
CA GLU A 174 26.08 18.76 39.92
C GLU A 174 26.68 17.75 40.92
N CYS A 175 25.97 16.65 41.14
CA CYS A 175 26.44 15.60 42.03
C CYS A 175 27.74 14.98 41.47
N ARG A 176 28.81 14.99 42.27
CA ARG A 176 30.13 14.44 41.93
C ARG A 176 30.11 12.98 41.50
N VAL A 177 29.17 12.20 42.01
CA VAL A 177 29.02 10.78 41.67
C VAL A 177 28.35 10.61 40.32
N CYS A 178 27.40 11.50 39.97
CA CYS A 178 26.75 11.48 38.67
C CYS A 178 27.63 12.12 37.57
N ARG A 179 28.72 12.83 37.93
CA ARG A 179 29.78 13.30 37.03
C ARG A 179 31.20 13.10 37.61
N PRO A 180 31.76 11.88 37.52
CA PRO A 180 33.11 11.62 37.99
C PRO A 180 34.13 12.16 36.97
N GLY A 181 34.37 13.48 36.95
CA GLY A 181 35.39 14.07 36.07
C GLY A 181 35.34 15.57 35.76
N SER A 182 34.47 16.39 36.35
CA SER A 182 34.48 17.86 36.15
C SER A 182 35.31 18.63 37.18
N ARG A 183 36.48 18.11 37.56
CA ARG A 183 37.53 18.96 38.14
C ARG A 183 38.35 19.51 36.97
N GLY A 184 38.36 20.84 36.82
CA GLY A 184 39.58 21.49 36.36
C GLY A 184 40.71 21.19 37.34
#